data_AF-A0A951U344-F1
#
_entry.id   AF-A0A951U344-F1
#
_cell.length_a   1.000
_cell.length_b   1.000
_cell.length_c   1.000
_cell.angle_alpha   90.00
_cell.angle_beta   90.00
_cell.angle_gamma   90.00
#
_symmetry.space_group_name_H-M   'P 1'
#
loop_
_entity.id
_entity.type
_entity.pdbx_description
1 polymer ?
#
loop_
_entity_poly.entity_id
_entity_poly.type
_entity_poly.pdbx_seq_one_letter_code
_entity_poly.pdbx_strand_id
1 'polypeptide(L)' 'MDNQHLDPAIAQTILAALPDHIRKAYLTHATEIEYPVEAVLEMEIAGFLDSEALSFLDCKPATYDVAQAT' A
#
# COMPACT_ATOMS: atom_id res chain seq x y z
N MET A 1 -16.75 -18.55 -2.18
CA MET A 1 -15.61 -17.66 -1.91
C MET A 1 -15.89 -16.41 -2.71
N ASP A 2 -16.28 -15.34 -2.04
CA ASP A 2 -16.53 -14.07 -2.71
C ASP A 2 -15.17 -13.51 -3.13
N ASN A 3 -14.86 -13.62 -4.41
CA ASN A 3 -13.58 -13.19 -4.98
C ASN A 3 -13.63 -11.67 -5.24
N GLN A 4 -13.88 -10.92 -4.17
CA GLN A 4 -13.94 -9.47 -4.20
C GLN A 4 -12.52 -8.92 -4.17
N HIS A 5 -11.98 -8.67 -5.36
CA HIS A 5 -10.77 -7.89 -5.54
C HIS A 5 -11.05 -6.40 -5.38
N LEU A 6 -10.01 -5.63 -5.07
CA LEU A 6 -10.05 -4.18 -5.09
C LEU A 6 -10.50 -3.67 -6.46
N ASP A 7 -11.55 -2.86 -6.47
CA ASP A 7 -12.06 -2.26 -7.69
C ASP A 7 -11.01 -1.30 -8.32
N PRO A 8 -10.75 -1.39 -9.64
CA PRO A 8 -9.75 -0.55 -10.28
C PRO A 8 -10.00 0.96 -10.14
N ALA A 9 -11.26 1.42 -10.16
CA ALA A 9 -11.57 2.84 -9.99
C ALA A 9 -11.30 3.32 -8.56
N ILE A 10 -11.52 2.46 -7.56
CA ILE A 10 -11.15 2.74 -6.18
C ILE A 10 -9.63 2.80 -6.01
N ALA A 11 -8.89 1.86 -6.60
CA ALA A 11 -7.42 1.90 -6.58
C ALA A 11 -6.88 3.22 -7.15
N GLN A 12 -7.41 3.67 -8.28
CA GLN A 12 -7.02 4.95 -8.88
C GLN A 12 -7.36 6.14 -7.99
N THR A 13 -8.48 6.09 -7.26
CA THR A 13 -8.86 7.14 -6.30
C THR A 13 -7.87 7.23 -5.14
N ILE A 14 -7.44 6.09 -4.60
CA ILE A 14 -6.43 6.03 -3.54
C ILE A 14 -5.09 6.58 -4.05
N LEU A 15 -4.63 6.11 -5.21
CA LEU A 15 -3.37 6.57 -5.80
C LEU A 15 -3.38 8.08 -6.10
N ALA A 16 -4.52 8.63 -6.52
CA ALA A 16 -4.67 10.06 -6.78
C ALA A 16 -4.48 10.92 -5.51
N ALA A 17 -4.81 10.39 -4.33
CA ALA A 17 -4.63 11.07 -3.05
C ALA A 17 -3.19 11.03 -2.51
N LEU A 18 -2.33 10.15 -3.04
CA LEU A 18 -0.95 10.03 -2.61
C LEU A 18 -0.09 11.23 -3.08
N PRO A 19 0.92 11.65 -2.29
CA PRO A 19 1.97 12.55 -2.76
C PRO A 19 2.59 12.07 -4.08
N ASP A 20 2.89 13.01 -4.98
CA ASP A 20 3.36 12.72 -6.35
C ASP A 20 4.53 11.74 -6.40
N HIS A 21 5.50 11.86 -5.49
CA HIS A 21 6.68 11.01 -5.47
C HIS A 21 6.32 9.55 -5.09
N ILE A 22 5.38 9.36 -4.16
CA ILE A 22 4.90 8.03 -3.75
C ILE A 22 4.09 7.41 -4.89
N ARG A 23 3.13 8.16 -5.46
CA ARG A 23 2.34 7.67 -6.60
C ARG A 23 3.23 7.23 -7.77
N LYS A 24 4.24 8.03 -8.13
CA LYS A 24 5.17 7.68 -9.21
C LYS A 24 5.97 6.42 -8.90
N ALA A 25 6.56 6.32 -7.71
CA ALA A 25 7.31 5.13 -7.31
C ALA A 25 6.43 3.88 -7.35
N TYR A 26 5.19 4.02 -6.89
CA TYR A 26 4.20 2.95 -6.91
C TYR A 26 3.87 2.46 -8.32
N LEU A 27 3.53 3.39 -9.23
CA LEU A 27 3.22 3.06 -10.62
C LEU A 27 4.42 2.45 -11.37
N THR A 28 5.63 2.96 -11.09
CA THR A 28 6.87 2.37 -11.61
C THR A 28 7.01 0.93 -11.13
N HIS A 29 6.84 0.67 -9.84
CA HIS A 29 6.95 -0.68 -9.29
C HIS A 29 5.94 -1.65 -9.92
N ALA A 30 4.67 -1.25 -10.01
CA ALA A 30 3.63 -2.07 -10.66
C ALA A 30 3.97 -2.39 -12.12
N THR A 31 4.56 -1.43 -12.84
CA THR A 31 5.05 -1.63 -14.21
C THR A 31 6.22 -2.61 -14.26
N GLU A 32 7.19 -2.48 -13.35
CA GLU A 32 8.39 -3.33 -13.30
C GLU A 32 8.07 -4.80 -13.03
N ILE A 33 7.06 -5.08 -12.21
CA ILE A 33 6.66 -6.45 -11.89
C ILE A 33 5.59 -6.98 -12.86
N GLU A 34 5.08 -6.16 -13.77
CA GLU A 34 4.04 -6.48 -14.76
C GLU A 34 2.69 -6.88 -14.13
N TYR A 35 2.28 -6.21 -13.05
CA TYR A 35 0.99 -6.43 -12.40
C TYR A 35 0.05 -5.21 -12.52
N PRO A 36 -1.27 -5.44 -12.55
CA PRO A 36 -2.23 -4.34 -12.51
C PRO A 36 -2.15 -3.62 -11.17
N VAL A 37 -2.28 -2.29 -11.21
CA VAL A 37 -2.05 -1.40 -10.06
C VAL A 37 -2.94 -1.71 -8.87
N GLU A 38 -4.19 -2.12 -9.12
CA GLU A 38 -5.14 -2.54 -8.09
C GLU A 38 -4.73 -3.83 -7.39
N ALA A 39 -4.10 -4.78 -8.10
CA ALA A 39 -3.62 -6.02 -7.51
C ALA A 39 -2.40 -5.79 -6.64
N VAL A 40 -1.47 -4.93 -7.09
CA VAL A 40 -0.32 -4.54 -6.25
C VAL A 40 -0.80 -3.85 -4.97
N LEU A 41 -1.88 -3.06 -5.04
CA LEU A 41 -2.38 -2.28 -3.90
C LEU A 41 -3.09 -3.18 -2.91
N GLU A 42 -3.90 -4.10 -3.43
CA GLU A 42 -4.50 -5.17 -2.66
C GLU A 42 -3.43 -6.04 -1.97
N MET A 43 -2.36 -6.43 -2.70
CA MET A 43 -1.26 -7.22 -2.15
C MET A 43 -0.49 -6.50 -1.05
N GLU A 44 -0.21 -5.20 -1.20
CA GLU A 44 0.42 -4.41 -0.14
C GLU A 44 -0.45 -4.33 1.11
N ILE A 45 -1.75 -4.05 0.96
CA ILE A 45 -2.66 -3.97 2.10
C ILE A 45 -2.79 -5.33 2.79
N ALA A 46 -2.97 -6.40 2.00
CA ALA A 46 -3.04 -7.76 2.52
C ALA A 46 -1.74 -8.16 3.25
N GLY A 47 -0.59 -7.85 2.66
CA GLY A 47 0.72 -8.11 3.25
C GLY A 47 0.95 -7.31 4.53
N PHE A 48 0.51 -6.04 4.59
CA PHE A 48 0.60 -5.24 5.81
C PHE A 48 -0.29 -5.79 6.94
N LEU A 49 -1.45 -6.35 6.60
CA LEU A 49 -2.39 -6.92 7.56
C LEU A 49 -2.07 -8.37 7.95
N ASP A 50 -1.12 -9.01 7.27
CA ASP A 50 -0.64 -10.33 7.64
C ASP A 50 0.15 -10.26 8.96
N SER A 51 -0.29 -11.04 9.95
CA SER A 51 0.35 -11.11 11.27
C SER A 51 1.79 -11.64 11.24
N GLU A 52 2.16 -12.35 10.17
CA GLU A 52 3.51 -12.89 9.98
C GLU A 52 4.43 -11.95 9.17
N ALA A 53 3.90 -10.84 8.64
CA ALA A 53 4.70 -9.89 7.89
C ALA A 53 5.62 -9.06 8.80
N LEU A 54 6.82 -8.74 8.28
CA LEU A 54 7.73 -7.80 8.93
C LEU A 54 7.09 -6.42 8.96
N SER A 55 6.86 -5.91 10.16
CA SER A 55 6.24 -4.63 10.42
C SER A 55 7.26 -3.60 10.89
N PHE A 56 6.86 -2.32 10.90
CA PHE A 56 7.66 -1.27 11.51
C PHE A 56 7.97 -1.52 12.98
N LEU A 57 7.12 -2.26 13.71
CA LEU A 57 7.35 -2.59 15.12
C LEU A 57 8.59 -3.48 15.30
N ASP A 58 8.87 -4.35 14.32
CA ASP A 58 10.01 -5.26 14.34
C ASP A 58 11.35 -4.50 14.25
N CYS A 59 11.34 -3.31 13.64
CA CYS A 59 12.52 -2.45 13.56
C CYS A 59 12.83 -1.67 14.85
N LYS A 60 11.97 -1.73 15.88
CA LYS A 60 12.06 -0.92 17.11
C LYS A 60 12.34 0.57 16.83
N PRO A 61 11.59 1.23 15.94
CA PRO A 61 11.79 2.65 15.64
C PRO A 61 11.62 3.45 16.94
N ALA A 62 12.46 4.48 17.11
CA ALA A 62 12.31 5.42 18.22
C ALA A 62 10.96 6.14 18.06
N THR A 63 9.95 5.62 18.75
CA THR A 63 8.59 6.15 18.95
C THR A 63 8.04 7.01 17.81
N TYR A 64 7.24 6.39 16.93
CA TYR A 64 6.25 7.11 16.14
C TYR A 64 5.17 7.64 17.10
N ASP A 65 5.22 8.93 17.43
CA ASP A 65 4.14 9.58 18.20
C ASP A 65 3.01 9.98 17.24
N VAL A 66 1.94 9.21 17.26
CA VAL A 66 0.73 9.43 16.46
C VAL A 66 0.04 10.76 16.78
N ALA A 67 0.39 11.41 17.90
CA ALA A 67 -0.18 12.70 18.31
C ALA A 67 0.37 13.91 17.55
N GLN A 68 1.39 13.76 16.69
CA GLN A 68 1.95 14.86 15.89
C GLN A 68 1.46 14.91 14.44
N ALA A 69 0.58 13.99 14.03
CA ALA A 69 -0.06 14.01 12.72
C ALA A 69 -1.41 14.75 12.79
N THR A 70 -1.37 16.05 13.05
CA THR A 70 -2.51 16.98 12.92
C THR A 70 -2.07 18.27 12.26
#